data_AF-A0A0K0DVT5-F1
#
_entry.id   AF-A0A0K0DVT5-F1
#
_cell.length_a   1.000
_cell.length_b   1.000
_cell.length_c   1.000
_cell.angle_alpha   90.00
_cell.angle_beta   90.00
_cell.angle_gamma   90.00
#
_symmetry.space_group_name_H-M   'P 1'
#
loop_
_entity.id
_entity.type
_entity.pdbx_description
1 polymer ?
#
loop_
_entity_poly.entity_id
_entity_poly.type
_entity_poly.pdbx_seq_one_letter_code
_entity_poly.pdbx_strand_id
1 'polypeptide(L)'
;MDPGICFKDAFNDTLSVVLASGTLSPIETFTSELGMEFTQIGQGRQIIPKEQIFTCVVPKGPHGVNLICSKEHLDKSKNNGKVTTVEELAYLIFDVCKTVDKGILVFLANYNFIELIFNSMISLGLMKELKKMKSVLKEPKKGNELDRVMNEYKRAIKNPSQISSTCTGAVMFAVFRGKISEGIDFPDDMARCVISIGIPYPNYGDPQIREKRNYNQLFCKQKKLLNSSEWYKTQAFRALNQALGRCLRHRNDWGIILLVDYRFSDETHKNDISMISKWVVENLRPIKNYSSLIESLKVFTKERYICDTNVYNNADF
;
A
#
# COMPACT_ATOMS: atom_id res chain seq x y z
N MET A 1 -21.94 18.31 1.71
CA MET A 1 -21.41 17.20 2.53
C MET A 1 -22.15 15.88 2.35
N ASP A 2 -23.33 15.88 1.70
CA ASP A 2 -24.08 14.68 1.33
C ASP A 2 -23.85 14.33 -0.15
N PRO A 3 -23.04 13.31 -0.48
CA PRO A 3 -22.74 12.96 -1.86
C PRO A 3 -23.93 12.30 -2.58
N GLY A 4 -24.95 11.82 -1.84
CA GLY A 4 -26.15 11.23 -2.42
C GLY A 4 -26.99 12.22 -3.22
N ILE A 5 -26.92 13.53 -2.92
CA ILE A 5 -27.62 14.57 -3.68
C ILE A 5 -27.06 14.65 -5.10
N CYS A 6 -25.73 14.77 -5.23
CA CYS A 6 -25.06 14.82 -6.53
C CYS A 6 -25.24 13.52 -7.31
N PHE A 7 -25.19 12.37 -6.63
CA PHE A 7 -25.37 11.08 -7.30
C PHE A 7 -26.78 10.93 -7.88
N LYS A 8 -27.81 11.31 -7.12
CA LYS A 8 -29.21 11.28 -7.58
C LYS A 8 -29.41 12.21 -8.77
N ASP A 9 -28.91 13.44 -8.69
CA ASP A 9 -28.99 14.42 -9.77
C ASP A 9 -28.30 13.90 -11.05
N ALA A 10 -27.08 13.39 -10.94
CA ALA A 10 -26.30 12.93 -12.08
C ALA A 10 -26.90 11.71 -12.81
N PHE A 11 -27.66 10.87 -12.11
CA PHE A 11 -28.17 9.60 -12.65
C PHE A 11 -29.71 9.49 -12.63
N ASN A 12 -30.42 10.59 -12.39
CA ASN A 12 -31.88 10.61 -12.25
C ASN A 12 -32.62 10.01 -13.47
N ASP A 13 -32.10 10.28 -14.67
CA ASP A 13 -32.76 9.90 -15.93
C ASP A 13 -32.25 8.56 -16.48
N THR A 14 -31.51 7.79 -15.67
CA THR A 14 -30.96 6.50 -16.08
C THR A 14 -31.85 5.34 -15.67
N LEU A 15 -32.00 4.35 -16.56
CA LEU A 15 -32.76 3.13 -16.25
C LEU A 15 -32.07 2.25 -15.21
N SER A 16 -30.73 2.19 -15.24
CA SER A 16 -29.93 1.37 -14.34
C SER A 16 -28.52 1.92 -14.20
N VAL A 17 -27.99 1.89 -12.97
CA VAL A 17 -26.61 2.25 -12.66
C VAL A 17 -25.89 1.02 -12.11
N VAL A 18 -24.81 0.62 -12.78
CA VAL A 18 -23.93 -0.45 -12.34
C VAL A 18 -22.60 0.15 -11.88
N LEU A 19 -22.24 -0.08 -10.63
CA LEU A 19 -20.98 0.37 -10.05
C LEU A 19 -20.06 -0.83 -9.83
N ALA A 20 -18.93 -0.84 -10.53
CA ALA A 20 -17.94 -1.91 -10.45
C ALA A 20 -16.56 -1.34 -10.09
N SER A 21 -15.94 -1.86 -9.02
CA SER A 21 -14.56 -1.55 -8.68
C SER A 21 -13.95 -2.64 -7.79
N GLY A 22 -12.65 -2.90 -7.97
CA GLY A 22 -11.90 -3.92 -7.23
C GLY A 22 -11.59 -3.55 -5.77
N THR A 23 -11.85 -2.31 -5.35
CA THR A 23 -11.51 -1.81 -4.00
C THR A 23 -12.69 -1.15 -3.28
N LEU A 24 -13.94 -1.49 -3.64
CA LEU A 24 -15.15 -0.92 -3.01
C LEU A 24 -15.42 -1.41 -1.57
N SER A 25 -14.60 -2.31 -1.04
CA SER A 25 -14.76 -2.85 0.30
C SER A 25 -14.47 -1.81 1.40
N PRO A 26 -15.29 -1.68 2.46
CA PRO A 26 -16.57 -2.38 2.68
C PRO A 26 -17.75 -1.74 1.91
N ILE A 27 -18.59 -2.55 1.28
CA ILE A 27 -19.65 -2.09 0.36
C ILE A 27 -20.75 -1.31 1.11
N GLU A 28 -21.07 -1.69 2.34
CA GLU A 28 -22.11 -1.04 3.16
C GLU A 28 -21.80 0.45 3.37
N THR A 29 -20.52 0.78 3.54
CA THR A 29 -20.08 2.18 3.70
C THR A 29 -20.30 3.01 2.44
N PHE A 30 -20.24 2.37 1.28
CA PHE A 30 -20.38 3.03 0.00
C PHE A 30 -21.85 3.27 -0.31
N THR A 31 -22.71 2.27 -0.09
CA THR A 31 -24.16 2.41 -0.26
C THR A 31 -24.75 3.47 0.68
N SER A 32 -24.30 3.50 1.94
CA SER A 32 -24.76 4.51 2.91
C SER A 32 -24.43 5.95 2.49
N GLU A 33 -23.25 6.19 1.92
CA GLU A 33 -22.85 7.55 1.52
C GLU A 33 -23.60 8.03 0.27
N LEU A 34 -23.91 7.12 -0.67
CA LEU A 34 -24.70 7.48 -1.86
C LEU A 34 -26.20 7.69 -1.54
N GLY A 35 -26.67 7.26 -0.37
CA GLY A 35 -28.08 7.39 0.02
C GLY A 35 -29.03 6.65 -0.92
N MET A 36 -28.58 5.50 -1.44
CA MET A 36 -29.24 4.65 -2.43
C MET A 36 -29.15 3.18 -2.00
N GLU A 37 -30.20 2.41 -2.24
CA GLU A 37 -30.18 0.96 -2.04
C GLU A 37 -29.78 0.25 -3.34
N PHE A 38 -28.75 -0.59 -3.27
CA PHE A 38 -28.33 -1.44 -4.39
C PHE A 38 -28.97 -2.82 -4.22
N THR A 39 -29.83 -3.21 -5.16
CA THR A 39 -30.57 -4.47 -5.11
C THR A 39 -29.71 -5.69 -5.41
N GLN A 40 -28.66 -5.52 -6.20
CA GLN A 40 -27.72 -6.57 -6.59
C GLN A 40 -26.32 -6.19 -6.11
N ILE A 41 -25.79 -6.95 -5.15
CA ILE A 41 -24.43 -6.77 -4.64
C ILE A 41 -23.67 -8.07 -4.86
N GLY A 42 -22.70 -8.02 -5.78
CA GLY A 42 -21.80 -9.12 -6.07
C GLY A 42 -20.39 -8.82 -5.60
N GLN A 43 -19.76 -9.77 -4.89
CA GLN A 43 -18.34 -9.72 -4.59
C GLN A 43 -17.65 -10.91 -5.26
N GLY A 44 -16.78 -10.64 -6.23
CA GLY A 44 -15.97 -11.66 -6.88
C GLY A 44 -14.97 -12.27 -5.90
N ARG A 45 -14.69 -13.56 -6.05
CA ARG A 45 -13.59 -14.24 -5.34
C ARG A 45 -12.26 -13.84 -5.97
N GLN A 46 -11.21 -13.85 -5.16
CA GLN A 46 -9.85 -13.72 -5.70
C GLN A 46 -9.55 -14.91 -6.61
N ILE A 47 -9.11 -14.64 -7.84
CA ILE A 47 -8.81 -15.66 -8.85
C ILE A 47 -7.35 -16.11 -8.82
N ILE A 48 -6.50 -15.39 -8.09
CA ILE A 48 -5.07 -15.66 -7.97
C ILE A 48 -4.85 -16.74 -6.90
N PRO A 49 -4.13 -17.83 -7.22
CA PRO A 49 -3.76 -18.87 -6.26
C PRO A 49 -3.07 -18.32 -5.01
N LYS A 50 -3.37 -18.88 -3.83
CA LYS A 50 -2.81 -18.40 -2.55
C LYS A 50 -1.29 -18.50 -2.51
N GLU A 51 -0.71 -19.46 -3.23
CA GLU A 51 0.72 -19.69 -3.34
C GLU A 51 1.44 -18.58 -4.12
N GLN A 52 0.71 -17.78 -4.90
CA GLN A 52 1.22 -16.62 -5.63
C GLN A 52 1.10 -15.32 -4.82
N ILE A 53 0.49 -15.37 -3.63
CA ILE A 53 0.29 -14.19 -2.79
C ILE A 53 1.08 -14.37 -1.49
N PHE A 54 1.92 -13.39 -1.20
CA PHE A 54 2.56 -13.25 0.10
C PHE A 54 2.03 -11.98 0.78
N THR A 55 1.22 -12.11 1.82
CA THR A 55 0.84 -10.96 2.64
C THR A 55 1.27 -11.18 4.08
N CYS A 56 1.78 -10.14 4.73
CA CYS A 56 2.06 -10.21 6.17
C CYS A 56 2.00 -8.83 6.83
N VAL A 57 1.70 -8.83 8.12
CA VAL A 57 1.85 -7.68 9.00
C VAL A 57 3.26 -7.66 9.57
N VAL A 58 3.90 -6.49 9.53
CA VAL A 58 5.25 -6.26 10.09
C VAL A 58 5.12 -5.26 11.24
N PRO A 59 4.94 -5.74 12.49
CA PRO A 59 4.67 -4.87 13.63
C PRO A 59 5.93 -4.33 14.30
N LYS A 60 7.09 -4.96 14.04
CA LYS A 60 8.38 -4.64 14.65
C LYS A 60 9.49 -4.62 13.61
N GLY A 61 10.47 -3.73 13.82
CA GLY A 61 11.66 -3.64 12.99
C GLY A 61 12.71 -4.71 13.31
N PRO A 62 13.82 -4.73 12.55
CA PRO A 62 14.94 -5.65 12.76
C PRO A 62 15.51 -5.66 14.19
N HIS A 63 15.51 -4.51 14.88
CA HIS A 63 16.01 -4.39 16.26
C HIS A 63 14.90 -4.57 17.31
N GLY A 64 13.71 -5.01 16.90
CA GLY A 64 12.60 -5.33 17.79
C GLY A 64 11.76 -4.13 18.25
N VAL A 65 12.00 -2.93 17.71
CA VAL A 65 11.21 -1.73 18.03
C VAL A 65 9.84 -1.81 17.35
N ASN A 66 8.77 -1.47 18.08
CA ASN A 66 7.43 -1.39 17.53
C ASN A 66 7.34 -0.32 16.44
N LEU A 67 6.84 -0.70 15.26
CA LEU A 67 6.69 0.19 14.11
C LEU A 67 5.37 0.94 14.19
N ILE A 68 5.29 1.99 15.00
CA ILE A 68 4.10 2.85 15.08
C ILE A 68 4.30 4.06 14.17
N CYS A 69 3.68 4.05 12.99
CA CYS A 69 3.90 5.06 11.95
C CYS A 69 2.95 6.26 12.07
N SER A 70 2.62 6.68 13.30
CA SER A 70 1.81 7.90 13.54
C SER A 70 2.72 9.12 13.65
N LYS A 71 2.22 10.29 13.22
CA LYS A 71 2.99 11.54 13.27
C LYS A 71 3.58 11.81 14.66
N GLU A 72 2.79 11.65 15.71
CA GLU A 72 3.24 11.88 17.09
C GLU A 72 4.41 10.97 17.49
N HIS A 73 4.40 9.71 17.06
CA HIS A 73 5.47 8.76 17.38
C HIS A 73 6.75 9.04 16.59
N LEU A 74 6.60 9.46 15.32
CA LEU A 74 7.73 9.85 14.48
C LEU A 74 8.41 11.12 15.03
N ASP A 75 7.63 12.13 15.45
CA ASP A 75 8.14 13.39 16.00
C ASP A 75 8.77 13.20 17.41
N LYS A 76 8.24 12.26 18.21
CA LYS A 76 8.75 11.94 19.55
C LYS A 76 9.96 11.01 19.55
N SER A 77 10.36 10.47 18.39
CA SER A 77 11.53 9.59 18.27
C SER A 77 12.82 10.40 18.44
N LYS A 78 13.11 10.82 19.68
CA LYS A 78 14.39 11.43 20.03
C LYS A 78 15.42 10.33 20.25
N ASN A 79 16.60 10.57 19.71
CA ASN A 79 17.70 9.62 19.69
C ASN A 79 18.39 9.57 21.08
N ASN A 80 17.76 8.91 22.06
CA ASN A 80 18.35 8.65 23.38
C ASN A 80 19.34 7.46 23.34
N GLY A 81 20.08 7.31 22.22
CA GLY A 81 20.97 6.16 21.96
C GLY A 81 20.26 4.86 21.57
N LYS A 82 18.94 4.89 21.29
CA LYS A 82 18.16 3.75 20.81
C LYS A 82 17.76 3.95 19.36
N VAL A 83 17.73 2.87 18.59
CA VAL A 83 17.27 2.88 17.20
C VAL A 83 15.84 3.42 17.13
N THR A 84 15.64 4.41 16.28
CA THR A 84 14.35 5.09 16.06
C THR A 84 13.46 4.26 15.15
N THR A 85 12.14 4.52 15.19
CA THR A 85 11.18 3.89 14.26
C THR A 85 11.55 4.17 12.79
N VAL A 86 12.08 5.37 12.49
CA VAL A 86 12.48 5.75 11.13
C VAL A 86 13.69 4.93 10.66
N GLU A 87 14.68 4.71 11.53
CA GLU A 87 15.85 3.86 11.23
C GLU A 87 15.44 2.40 11.03
N GLU A 88 14.53 1.87 11.86
CA GLU A 88 14.00 0.51 11.68
C GLU A 88 13.27 0.33 10.35
N LEU A 89 12.50 1.34 9.93
CA LEU A 89 11.86 1.35 8.60
C LEU A 89 12.90 1.43 7.48
N ALA A 90 13.97 2.21 7.65
CA ALA A 90 15.05 2.29 6.68
C ALA A 90 15.75 0.93 6.49
N TYR A 91 16.05 0.21 7.59
CA TYR A 91 16.58 -1.15 7.54
C TYR A 91 15.61 -2.13 6.89
N LEU A 92 14.32 -2.10 7.27
CA LEU A 92 13.28 -2.94 6.67
C LEU A 92 13.21 -2.77 5.15
N ILE A 93 13.11 -1.52 4.67
CA ILE A 93 13.02 -1.25 3.23
C ILE A 93 14.29 -1.72 2.52
N PHE A 94 15.46 -1.49 3.12
CA PHE A 94 16.74 -1.94 2.57
C PHE A 94 16.80 -3.48 2.42
N ASP A 95 16.44 -4.22 3.46
CA ASP A 95 16.46 -5.69 3.45
C ASP A 95 15.46 -6.28 2.45
N VAL A 96 14.27 -5.67 2.34
CA VAL A 96 13.27 -6.06 1.33
C VAL A 96 13.80 -5.78 -0.07
N CYS A 97 14.40 -4.61 -0.32
CA CYS A 97 14.99 -4.27 -1.61
C CYS A 97 16.16 -5.17 -2.01
N LYS A 98 16.89 -5.73 -1.04
CA LYS A 98 17.94 -6.71 -1.28
C LYS A 98 17.38 -8.10 -1.61
N THR A 99 16.17 -8.40 -1.15
CA THR A 99 15.54 -9.74 -1.25
C THR A 99 14.63 -9.88 -2.46
N VAL A 100 13.95 -8.79 -2.85
CA VAL A 100 12.96 -8.78 -3.92
C VAL A 100 13.54 -8.07 -5.14
N ASP A 101 13.60 -8.76 -6.27
CA ASP A 101 13.99 -8.17 -7.56
C ASP A 101 12.81 -7.44 -8.22
N LYS A 102 13.10 -6.75 -9.33
CA LYS A 102 12.11 -5.98 -10.11
C LYS A 102 11.54 -4.80 -9.32
N GLY A 103 10.26 -4.45 -9.57
CA GLY A 103 9.59 -3.27 -9.06
C GLY A 103 9.07 -3.42 -7.63
N ILE A 104 9.48 -2.48 -6.78
CA ILE A 104 8.98 -2.32 -5.41
C ILE A 104 8.30 -0.95 -5.28
N LEU A 105 7.12 -0.91 -4.67
CA LEU A 105 6.39 0.30 -4.34
C LEU A 105 6.35 0.46 -2.83
N VAL A 106 6.82 1.60 -2.31
CA VAL A 106 6.78 1.95 -0.90
C VAL A 106 5.81 3.11 -0.73
N PHE A 107 4.67 2.87 -0.09
CA PHE A 107 3.65 3.89 0.15
C PHE A 107 3.76 4.44 1.58
N LEU A 108 3.81 5.77 1.69
CA LEU A 108 3.91 6.49 2.95
C LEU A 108 2.82 7.55 3.08
N ALA A 109 2.51 7.98 4.31
CA ALA A 109 1.42 8.91 4.57
C ALA A 109 1.60 10.30 3.91
N ASN A 110 2.83 10.78 3.72
CA ASN A 110 3.12 12.09 3.13
C ASN A 110 4.59 12.22 2.68
N TYR A 111 4.89 13.28 1.91
CA TYR A 111 6.22 13.55 1.38
C TYR A 111 7.26 13.82 2.47
N ASN A 112 6.89 14.42 3.60
CA ASN A 112 7.84 14.67 4.68
C ASN A 112 8.34 13.35 5.28
N PHE A 113 7.47 12.34 5.37
CA PHE A 113 7.87 11.02 5.84
C PHE A 113 8.84 10.33 4.86
N ILE A 114 8.67 10.54 3.55
CA ILE A 114 9.66 10.10 2.55
C ILE A 114 11.01 10.75 2.83
N GLU A 115 11.06 12.06 3.07
CA GLU A 115 12.32 12.76 3.37
C GLU A 115 12.97 12.26 4.66
N LEU A 116 12.19 11.97 5.71
CA LEU A 116 12.72 11.39 6.96
C LEU A 116 13.40 10.04 6.71
N ILE A 117 12.78 9.15 5.94
CA ILE A 117 13.34 7.85 5.61
C ILE A 117 14.61 8.00 4.75
N PHE A 118 14.60 8.90 3.76
CA PHE A 118 15.78 9.14 2.93
C PHE A 118 16.96 9.68 3.76
N ASN A 119 16.71 10.65 4.63
CA ASN A 119 17.73 11.21 5.51
C ASN A 119 18.32 10.13 6.42
N SER A 120 17.47 9.26 6.99
CA SER A 120 17.90 8.12 7.80
C SER A 120 18.71 7.11 6.99
N MET A 121 18.28 6.74 5.78
CA MET A 121 19.04 5.85 4.90
C MET A 121 20.40 6.43 4.51
N ILE A 122 20.51 7.74 4.35
CA ILE A 122 21.78 8.42 4.06
C ILE A 122 22.68 8.41 5.29
N SER A 123 22.17 8.77 6.48
CA SER A 123 22.96 8.79 7.72
C SER A 123 23.47 7.41 8.12
N LEU A 124 22.67 6.37 7.86
CA LEU A 124 23.04 4.97 8.09
C LEU A 124 23.94 4.38 6.98
N GLY A 125 24.20 5.11 5.90
CA GLY A 125 24.97 4.62 4.74
C GLY A 125 24.23 3.64 3.83
N LEU A 126 23.00 3.25 4.17
CA LEU A 126 22.16 2.31 3.41
C LEU A 126 21.84 2.80 1.99
N MET A 127 21.63 4.12 1.82
CA MET A 127 21.26 4.70 0.53
C MET A 127 22.33 4.45 -0.55
N LYS A 128 23.62 4.47 -0.17
CA LYS A 128 24.73 4.24 -1.09
C LYS A 128 24.71 2.80 -1.62
N GLU A 129 24.50 1.83 -0.74
CA GLU A 129 24.41 0.41 -1.12
C GLU A 129 23.12 0.13 -1.89
N LEU A 130 22.00 0.75 -1.48
CA LEU A 130 20.71 0.59 -2.14
C LEU A 130 20.76 1.03 -3.61
N LYS A 131 21.40 2.18 -3.88
CA LYS A 131 21.57 2.70 -5.25
C LYS A 131 22.44 1.84 -6.16
N LYS A 132 23.24 0.92 -5.62
CA LYS A 132 23.96 -0.07 -6.44
C LYS A 132 23.02 -1.14 -6.97
N MET A 133 22.05 -1.54 -6.16
CA MET A 133 21.14 -2.67 -6.43
C MET A 133 19.80 -2.25 -7.04
N LYS A 134 19.35 -1.00 -6.82
CA LYS A 134 18.06 -0.49 -7.29
C LYS A 134 18.18 0.92 -7.82
N SER A 135 17.42 1.24 -8.86
CA SER A 135 17.06 2.64 -9.13
C SER A 135 16.10 3.12 -8.04
N VAL A 136 16.53 4.13 -7.26
CA VAL A 136 15.78 4.65 -6.11
C VAL A 136 15.07 5.94 -6.52
N LEU A 137 13.74 5.90 -6.58
CA LEU A 137 12.91 6.98 -7.13
C LEU A 137 11.89 7.47 -6.11
N LYS A 138 11.51 8.75 -6.25
CA LYS A 138 10.44 9.38 -5.47
C LYS A 138 9.34 9.82 -6.41
N GLU A 139 8.11 9.74 -5.95
CA GLU A 139 6.98 10.37 -6.60
C GLU A 139 7.21 11.89 -6.72
N PRO A 140 7.11 12.48 -7.91
CA PRO A 140 7.30 13.90 -8.08
C PRO A 140 6.08 14.69 -7.60
N LYS A 141 6.35 15.79 -6.88
CA LYS A 141 5.30 16.73 -6.45
C LYS A 141 4.60 17.38 -7.65
N LYS A 142 5.34 17.71 -8.71
CA LYS A 142 4.81 18.31 -9.96
C LYS A 142 4.39 17.22 -10.96
N GLY A 143 3.33 17.47 -11.72
CA GLY A 143 2.76 16.49 -12.65
C GLY A 143 3.65 16.22 -13.88
N ASN A 144 4.30 17.26 -14.39
CA ASN A 144 5.14 17.21 -15.59
C ASN A 144 6.43 16.36 -15.46
N GLU A 145 6.85 16.03 -14.24
CA GLU A 145 8.01 15.18 -13.99
C GLU A 145 7.65 13.69 -13.91
N LEU A 146 6.35 13.36 -13.83
CA LEU A 146 5.89 11.99 -13.59
C LEU A 146 6.31 11.04 -14.70
N ASP A 147 6.16 11.43 -15.96
CA ASP A 147 6.51 10.57 -17.10
C ASP A 147 8.00 10.24 -17.13
N ARG A 148 8.85 11.22 -16.83
CA ARG A 148 10.30 11.02 -16.74
C ARG A 148 10.65 10.01 -15.65
N VAL A 149 10.11 10.19 -14.45
CA VAL A 149 10.38 9.29 -13.31
C VAL A 149 9.84 7.89 -13.59
N MET A 150 8.66 7.76 -14.19
CA MET A 150 8.07 6.47 -14.56
C MET A 150 8.87 5.76 -15.66
N ASN A 151 9.42 6.51 -16.62
CA ASN A 151 10.29 5.93 -17.65
C ASN A 151 11.59 5.40 -17.04
N GLU A 152 12.17 6.10 -16.06
CA GLU A 152 13.33 5.63 -15.32
C GLU A 152 13.02 4.35 -14.54
N TYR A 153 11.88 4.32 -13.83
CA TYR A 153 11.40 3.15 -13.09
C TYR A 153 11.24 1.94 -14.00
N LYS A 154 10.52 2.11 -15.13
CA LYS A 154 10.29 1.05 -16.12
C LYS A 154 11.60 0.55 -16.73
N ARG A 155 12.52 1.46 -17.06
CA ARG A 155 13.84 1.12 -17.64
C ARG A 155 14.66 0.25 -16.70
N ALA A 156 14.71 0.62 -15.42
CA ALA A 156 15.47 -0.13 -14.42
C ALA A 156 14.90 -1.52 -14.14
N ILE A 157 13.60 -1.74 -14.35
CA ILE A 157 12.95 -3.05 -14.19
C ILE A 157 13.12 -3.93 -15.43
N LYS A 158 12.94 -3.36 -16.63
CA LYS A 158 13.05 -4.10 -17.89
C LYS A 158 14.49 -4.43 -18.24
N ASN A 159 15.40 -3.46 -18.08
CA ASN A 159 16.81 -3.57 -18.48
C ASN A 159 17.74 -3.22 -17.31
N PRO A 160 17.71 -3.98 -16.19
CA PRO A 160 18.51 -3.67 -15.01
C PRO A 160 20.02 -3.64 -15.30
N SER A 161 20.51 -4.53 -16.17
CA SER A 161 21.92 -4.60 -16.58
C SER A 161 22.44 -3.33 -17.27
N GLN A 162 21.56 -2.52 -17.86
CA GLN A 162 21.94 -1.22 -18.45
C GLN A 162 22.09 -0.10 -17.40
N ILE A 163 21.59 -0.31 -16.18
CA ILE A 163 21.72 0.65 -15.08
C ILE A 163 23.03 0.41 -14.33
N SER A 164 23.28 -0.83 -13.91
CA SER A 164 24.53 -1.29 -13.32
C SER A 164 24.62 -2.82 -13.39
N SER A 165 25.82 -3.38 -13.24
CA SER A 165 26.03 -4.84 -13.21
C SER A 165 25.36 -5.54 -12.01
N THR A 166 25.01 -4.78 -10.96
CA THR A 166 24.40 -5.30 -9.72
C THR A 166 22.95 -4.84 -9.54
N CYS A 167 22.41 -4.07 -10.47
CA CYS A 167 21.03 -3.61 -10.42
C CYS A 167 20.09 -4.80 -10.64
N THR A 168 19.02 -4.89 -9.86
CA THR A 168 17.99 -5.92 -10.01
C THR A 168 16.59 -5.34 -10.23
N GLY A 169 16.45 -4.02 -10.27
CA GLY A 169 15.15 -3.36 -10.49
C GLY A 169 15.09 -1.94 -9.95
N ALA A 170 13.91 -1.54 -9.50
CA ALA A 170 13.66 -0.19 -8.99
C ALA A 170 12.75 -0.19 -7.76
N VAL A 171 12.96 0.81 -6.91
CA VAL A 171 12.09 1.10 -5.77
C VAL A 171 11.52 2.50 -5.93
N MET A 172 10.20 2.61 -5.82
CA MET A 172 9.47 3.88 -5.89
C MET A 172 8.88 4.22 -4.53
N PHE A 173 9.25 5.37 -3.99
CA PHE A 173 8.64 5.93 -2.80
C PHE A 173 7.52 6.89 -3.20
N ALA A 174 6.29 6.55 -2.83
CA ALA A 174 5.09 7.29 -3.19
C ALA A 174 4.26 7.63 -1.95
N VAL A 175 3.35 8.59 -2.07
CA VAL A 175 2.39 8.88 -1.02
C VAL A 175 1.06 8.19 -1.31
N PHE A 176 0.34 7.80 -0.25
CA PHE A 176 -1.06 7.44 -0.40
C PHE A 176 -1.86 8.65 -0.90
N ARG A 177 -2.88 8.42 -1.74
CA ARG A 177 -3.65 9.48 -2.43
C ARG A 177 -2.78 10.36 -3.33
N GLY A 178 -1.63 9.84 -3.73
CA GLY A 178 -0.76 10.41 -4.74
C GLY A 178 -1.15 9.95 -6.14
N LYS A 179 -0.48 10.52 -7.13
CA LYS A 179 -0.64 10.20 -8.56
C LYS A 179 -0.33 8.73 -8.81
N ILE A 180 0.73 8.22 -8.18
CA ILE A 180 1.15 6.82 -8.29
C ILE A 180 0.11 5.86 -7.69
N SER A 181 -0.59 6.25 -6.62
CA SER A 181 -1.58 5.38 -5.96
C SER A 181 -2.95 5.33 -6.63
N GLU A 182 -3.34 6.37 -7.41
CA GLU A 182 -4.71 6.50 -7.93
C GLU A 182 -4.82 6.29 -9.46
N GLY A 183 -3.78 6.64 -10.24
CA GLY A 183 -3.92 6.74 -11.71
C GLY A 183 -2.95 5.91 -12.56
N ILE A 184 -2.05 5.14 -11.95
CA ILE A 184 -1.01 4.42 -12.69
C ILE A 184 -1.20 2.91 -12.57
N ASP A 185 -1.04 2.25 -13.70
CA ASP A 185 -1.03 0.80 -13.78
C ASP A 185 0.40 0.25 -13.64
N PHE A 186 0.53 -0.80 -12.84
CA PHE A 186 1.78 -1.49 -12.57
C PHE A 186 1.57 -2.98 -12.87
N PRO A 187 1.70 -3.40 -14.14
CA PRO A 187 1.59 -4.79 -14.52
C PRO A 187 2.85 -5.59 -14.15
N ASP A 188 2.66 -6.84 -13.76
CA ASP A 188 3.70 -7.86 -13.60
C ASP A 188 4.89 -7.40 -12.74
N ASP A 189 6.10 -7.44 -13.34
CA ASP A 189 7.37 -7.06 -12.73
C ASP A 189 7.40 -5.61 -12.23
N MET A 190 6.44 -4.77 -12.62
CA MET A 190 6.39 -3.37 -12.17
C MET A 190 5.98 -3.22 -10.70
N ALA A 191 5.39 -4.22 -10.05
CA ALA A 191 5.00 -4.14 -8.64
C ALA A 191 5.02 -5.51 -7.94
N ARG A 192 6.16 -6.21 -7.97
CA ARG A 192 6.35 -7.49 -7.25
C ARG A 192 6.26 -7.36 -5.74
N CYS A 193 6.51 -6.17 -5.19
CA CYS A 193 6.29 -5.89 -3.78
C CYS A 193 5.67 -4.52 -3.55
N VAL A 194 4.64 -4.50 -2.70
CA VAL A 194 4.05 -3.29 -2.13
C VAL A 194 4.31 -3.27 -0.63
N ILE A 195 5.03 -2.24 -0.17
CA ILE A 195 5.28 -1.96 1.24
C ILE A 195 4.38 -0.80 1.65
N SER A 196 3.38 -1.06 2.48
CA SER A 196 2.50 -0.06 3.05
C SER A 196 3.00 0.37 4.41
N ILE A 197 3.56 1.57 4.53
CA ILE A 197 4.09 2.09 5.80
C ILE A 197 3.04 2.97 6.48
N GLY A 198 2.53 2.47 7.60
CA GLY A 198 1.48 3.11 8.38
C GLY A 198 0.08 2.97 7.81
N ILE A 199 -0.85 3.68 8.46
CA ILE A 199 -2.26 3.76 8.07
C ILE A 199 -2.54 5.18 7.54
N PRO A 200 -2.99 5.35 6.29
CA PRO A 200 -3.07 6.65 5.62
C PRO A 200 -4.34 7.43 5.98
N TYR A 201 -4.43 7.78 7.26
CA TYR A 201 -5.47 8.67 7.75
C TYR A 201 -5.41 10.03 7.03
N PRO A 202 -6.55 10.58 6.57
CA PRO A 202 -6.62 11.95 6.08
C PRO A 202 -6.10 12.94 7.12
N ASN A 203 -5.66 14.12 6.69
CA ASN A 203 -5.23 15.13 7.65
C ASN A 203 -6.41 15.57 8.54
N TYR A 204 -6.30 15.30 9.85
CA TYR A 204 -7.32 15.64 10.84
C TYR A 204 -7.66 17.15 10.87
N GLY A 205 -6.66 18.00 10.60
CA GLY A 205 -6.79 19.46 10.61
C GLY A 205 -7.30 20.06 9.29
N ASP A 206 -7.52 19.25 8.25
CA ASP A 206 -8.11 19.72 7.00
C ASP A 206 -9.56 20.20 7.24
N PRO A 207 -9.92 21.44 6.84
CA PRO A 207 -11.27 21.96 7.03
C PRO A 207 -12.37 21.07 6.43
N GLN A 208 -12.17 20.51 5.24
CA GLN A 208 -13.17 19.65 4.60
C GLN A 208 -13.37 18.34 5.37
N ILE A 209 -12.27 17.74 5.83
CA ILE A 209 -12.31 16.53 6.67
C ILE A 209 -13.01 16.82 7.99
N ARG A 210 -12.71 17.95 8.63
CA ARG A 210 -13.37 18.37 9.87
C ARG A 210 -14.87 18.56 9.67
N GLU A 211 -15.27 19.34 8.67
CA GLU A 211 -16.69 19.62 8.44
C GLU A 211 -17.47 18.38 8.00
N LYS A 212 -16.89 17.49 7.18
CA LYS A 212 -17.54 16.23 6.82
C LYS A 212 -17.72 15.31 8.03
N ARG A 213 -16.75 15.25 8.94
CA ARG A 213 -16.90 14.49 10.20
C ARG A 213 -17.97 15.06 11.12
N ASN A 214 -18.01 16.38 11.27
CA ASN A 214 -19.06 17.06 12.04
C ASN A 214 -20.44 16.75 11.44
N TYR A 215 -20.57 16.84 10.11
CA TYR A 215 -21.78 16.50 9.39
C TYR A 215 -22.21 15.04 9.65
N ASN A 216 -21.30 14.08 9.44
CA ASN A 216 -21.59 12.67 9.68
C ASN A 216 -21.96 12.41 11.14
N GLN A 217 -21.33 13.08 12.11
CA GLN A 217 -21.67 12.93 13.53
C GLN A 217 -23.09 13.44 13.85
N LEU A 218 -23.50 14.55 13.25
CA LEU A 218 -24.83 15.14 13.46
C LEU A 218 -25.93 14.29 12.81
N PHE A 219 -25.67 13.73 11.62
CA PHE A 219 -26.68 13.10 10.78
C PHE A 219 -26.59 11.57 10.70
N CYS A 220 -25.66 10.91 11.40
CA CYS A 220 -25.47 9.45 11.33
C CYS A 220 -26.76 8.66 11.56
N LYS A 221 -27.55 9.02 12.58
CA LYS A 221 -28.82 8.33 12.89
C LYS A 221 -29.92 8.64 11.87
N GLN A 222 -30.10 9.92 11.52
CA GLN A 222 -31.19 10.35 10.64
C GLN A 222 -31.02 9.84 9.21
N LYS A 223 -29.77 9.86 8.71
CA LYS A 223 -29.45 9.54 7.31
C LYS A 223 -28.77 8.19 7.14
N LYS A 224 -28.69 7.37 8.20
CA LYS A 224 -27.98 6.09 8.22
C LYS A 224 -26.52 6.21 7.72
N LEU A 225 -25.86 7.33 8.03
CA LEU A 225 -24.46 7.56 7.67
C LEU A 225 -23.55 6.93 8.72
N LEU A 226 -22.32 6.61 8.31
CA LEU A 226 -21.24 6.29 9.24
C LEU A 226 -21.00 7.44 10.21
N ASN A 227 -20.71 7.13 11.47
CA ASN A 227 -20.31 8.15 12.43
C ASN A 227 -18.93 8.74 12.10
N SER A 228 -18.54 9.81 12.80
CA SER A 228 -17.27 10.51 12.54
C SER A 228 -16.04 9.60 12.55
N SER A 229 -15.94 8.70 13.53
CA SER A 229 -14.81 7.78 13.69
C SER A 229 -14.80 6.70 12.61
N GLU A 230 -15.94 6.06 12.37
CA GLU A 230 -16.09 5.02 11.35
C GLU A 230 -15.80 5.55 9.94
N TRP A 231 -16.34 6.72 9.61
CA TRP A 231 -16.08 7.37 8.32
C TRP A 231 -14.60 7.69 8.15
N TYR A 232 -13.96 8.27 9.18
CA TYR A 232 -12.55 8.64 9.13
C TYR A 232 -11.63 7.42 8.95
N LYS A 233 -11.92 6.32 9.66
CA LYS A 233 -11.23 5.03 9.47
C LYS A 233 -11.46 4.48 8.07
N THR A 234 -12.70 4.47 7.59
CA THR A 234 -13.06 4.00 6.23
C THR A 234 -12.26 4.76 5.16
N GLN A 235 -12.09 6.08 5.30
CA GLN A 235 -11.26 6.84 4.37
C GLN A 235 -9.83 6.32 4.33
N ALA A 236 -9.22 6.05 5.49
CA ALA A 236 -7.85 5.55 5.56
C ALA A 236 -7.71 4.18 4.86
N PHE A 237 -8.61 3.24 5.17
CA PHE A 237 -8.56 1.89 4.59
C PHE A 237 -8.89 1.86 3.10
N ARG A 238 -9.71 2.78 2.58
CA ARG A 238 -9.90 2.94 1.13
C ARG A 238 -8.59 3.29 0.41
N ALA A 239 -7.83 4.27 0.93
CA ALA A 239 -6.54 4.64 0.35
C ALA A 239 -5.49 3.53 0.50
N LEU A 240 -5.51 2.80 1.63
CA LEU A 240 -4.68 1.62 1.83
C LEU A 240 -5.00 0.56 0.76
N ASN A 241 -6.26 0.14 0.65
CA ASN A 241 -6.69 -0.90 -0.30
C ASN A 241 -6.37 -0.55 -1.76
N GLN A 242 -6.49 0.72 -2.15
CA GLN A 242 -6.09 1.20 -3.47
C GLN A 242 -4.58 1.02 -3.74
N ALA A 243 -3.74 1.24 -2.74
CA ALA A 243 -2.31 1.02 -2.84
C ALA A 243 -1.95 -0.48 -2.91
N LEU A 244 -2.60 -1.30 -2.08
CA LEU A 244 -2.37 -2.76 -2.06
C LEU A 244 -2.78 -3.44 -3.37
N GLY A 245 -3.87 -2.97 -3.99
CA GLY A 245 -4.37 -3.48 -5.27
C GLY A 245 -3.45 -3.24 -6.47
N ARG A 246 -2.31 -2.54 -6.29
CA ARG A 246 -1.34 -2.31 -7.37
C ARG A 246 -0.46 -3.52 -7.66
N CYS A 247 -0.37 -4.46 -6.72
CA CYS A 247 0.57 -5.59 -6.74
C CYS A 247 0.12 -6.77 -7.61
N LEU A 248 -1.18 -6.96 -7.83
CA LEU A 248 -1.74 -8.17 -8.43
C LEU A 248 -2.76 -7.83 -9.52
N ARG A 249 -2.58 -8.35 -10.73
CA ARG A 249 -3.41 -7.98 -11.90
C ARG A 249 -4.21 -9.11 -12.53
N HIS A 250 -3.64 -10.31 -12.62
CA HIS A 250 -4.29 -11.43 -13.30
C HIS A 250 -3.99 -12.77 -12.62
N ARG A 251 -4.72 -13.82 -12.99
CA ARG A 251 -4.62 -15.16 -12.37
C ARG A 251 -3.23 -15.80 -12.34
N ASN A 252 -2.32 -15.37 -13.22
CA ASN A 252 -0.94 -15.87 -13.30
C ASN A 252 0.08 -14.95 -12.61
N ASP A 253 -0.39 -13.88 -11.95
CA ASP A 253 0.46 -12.87 -11.35
C ASP A 253 0.80 -13.23 -9.91
N TRP A 254 1.93 -12.76 -9.42
CA TRP A 254 2.36 -12.97 -8.04
C TRP A 254 2.92 -11.71 -7.42
N GLY A 255 2.77 -11.60 -6.10
CA GLY A 255 3.09 -10.35 -5.42
C GLY A 255 3.23 -10.50 -3.91
N ILE A 256 3.98 -9.55 -3.36
CA ILE A 256 4.30 -9.44 -1.93
C ILE A 256 3.68 -8.17 -1.38
N ILE A 257 2.94 -8.27 -0.28
CA ILE A 257 2.29 -7.16 0.40
C ILE A 257 2.74 -7.14 1.85
N LEU A 258 3.45 -6.08 2.23
CA LEU A 258 3.92 -5.86 3.59
C LEU A 258 3.12 -4.72 4.22
N LEU A 259 2.33 -5.05 5.25
CA LEU A 259 1.58 -4.08 6.05
C LEU A 259 2.43 -3.69 7.27
N VAL A 260 3.09 -2.54 7.19
CA VAL A 260 4.09 -2.09 8.16
C VAL A 260 3.48 -1.09 9.14
N ASP A 261 2.81 -1.61 10.18
CA ASP A 261 2.41 -0.85 11.36
C ASP A 261 2.06 -1.82 12.50
N TYR A 262 2.52 -1.52 13.73
CA TYR A 262 2.18 -2.30 14.93
C TYR A 262 0.67 -2.41 15.15
N ARG A 263 -0.10 -1.38 14.79
CA ARG A 263 -1.55 -1.33 15.00
C ARG A 263 -2.29 -2.42 14.22
N PHE A 264 -1.75 -2.96 13.12
CA PHE A 264 -2.35 -4.09 12.43
C PHE A 264 -2.25 -5.41 13.21
N SER A 265 -1.44 -5.47 14.26
CA SER A 265 -1.31 -6.64 15.15
C SER A 265 -1.88 -6.42 16.55
N ASP A 266 -2.34 -5.20 16.84
CA ASP A 266 -2.82 -4.80 18.15
C ASP A 266 -4.27 -5.24 18.35
N GLU A 267 -4.56 -5.92 19.46
CA GLU A 267 -5.90 -6.41 19.81
C GLU A 267 -6.92 -5.26 19.89
N THR A 268 -6.49 -4.04 20.27
CA THR A 268 -7.38 -2.87 20.30
C THR A 268 -7.84 -2.42 18.91
N HIS A 269 -7.08 -2.75 17.86
CA HIS A 269 -7.34 -2.40 16.47
C HIS A 269 -7.68 -3.63 15.61
N LYS A 270 -7.92 -4.80 16.23
CA LYS A 270 -8.22 -6.05 15.52
C LYS A 270 -9.39 -5.94 14.56
N ASN A 271 -10.41 -5.17 14.94
CA ASN A 271 -11.57 -4.90 14.09
C ASN A 271 -11.22 -4.09 12.85
N ASP A 272 -10.16 -3.27 12.88
CA ASP A 272 -9.76 -2.44 11.74
C ASP A 272 -9.13 -3.29 10.62
N ILE A 273 -8.57 -4.47 10.92
CA ILE A 273 -8.08 -5.42 9.90
C ILE A 273 -9.22 -5.84 8.96
N SER A 274 -10.47 -5.91 9.45
CA SER A 274 -11.63 -6.27 8.61
C SER A 274 -11.94 -5.23 7.52
N MET A 275 -11.40 -4.01 7.63
CA MET A 275 -11.52 -2.96 6.62
C MET A 275 -10.50 -3.12 5.48
N ILE A 276 -9.48 -3.98 5.65
CA ILE A 276 -8.57 -4.37 4.58
C ILE A 276 -9.29 -5.33 3.64
N SER A 277 -8.97 -5.25 2.35
CA SER A 277 -9.54 -6.14 1.32
C SER A 277 -9.44 -7.61 1.73
N LYS A 278 -10.56 -8.34 1.66
CA LYS A 278 -10.68 -9.74 2.12
C LYS A 278 -9.55 -10.63 1.60
N TRP A 279 -9.21 -10.51 0.31
CA TRP A 279 -8.15 -11.30 -0.31
C TRP A 279 -6.75 -11.06 0.29
N VAL A 280 -6.48 -9.88 0.86
CA VAL A 280 -5.22 -9.62 1.58
C VAL A 280 -5.26 -10.33 2.94
N VAL A 281 -6.36 -10.16 3.67
CA VAL A 281 -6.57 -10.70 5.03
C VAL A 281 -6.55 -12.23 5.03
N GLU A 282 -7.23 -12.87 4.07
CA GLU A 282 -7.30 -14.32 3.91
C GLU A 282 -5.96 -14.98 3.54
N ASN A 283 -4.99 -14.18 3.07
CA ASN A 283 -3.66 -14.63 2.68
C ASN A 283 -2.57 -14.21 3.68
N LEU A 284 -2.95 -13.64 4.84
CA LEU A 284 -2.00 -13.21 5.87
C LEU A 284 -1.21 -14.40 6.41
N ARG A 285 0.11 -14.36 6.19
CA ARG A 285 1.04 -15.36 6.69
C ARG A 285 1.47 -14.99 8.12
N PRO A 286 1.45 -15.95 9.05
CA PRO A 286 1.95 -15.71 10.40
C PRO A 286 3.48 -15.59 10.37
N ILE A 287 4.01 -14.47 10.84
CA ILE A 287 5.46 -14.23 10.93
C ILE A 287 5.82 -14.02 12.40
N LYS A 288 6.70 -14.88 12.93
CA LYS A 288 7.06 -14.89 14.35
C LYS A 288 7.98 -13.73 14.74
N ASN A 289 8.97 -13.45 13.90
CA ASN A 289 9.98 -12.43 14.12
C ASN A 289 10.54 -11.92 12.78
N TYR A 290 11.35 -10.87 12.86
CA TYR A 290 11.91 -10.21 11.68
C TYR A 290 12.81 -11.14 10.84
N SER A 291 13.63 -11.99 11.45
CA SER A 291 14.49 -12.93 10.71
C SER A 291 13.65 -13.91 9.87
N SER A 292 12.57 -14.43 10.46
CA SER A 292 11.61 -15.31 9.77
C SER A 292 10.87 -14.60 8.64
N LEU A 293 10.61 -13.29 8.74
CA LEU A 293 10.09 -12.48 7.65
C LEU A 293 11.02 -12.55 6.43
N ILE A 294 12.29 -12.18 6.63
CA ILE A 294 13.26 -12.08 5.55
C ILE A 294 13.54 -13.45 4.94
N GLU A 295 13.62 -14.51 5.74
CA GLU A 295 13.77 -15.88 5.24
C GLU A 295 12.57 -16.31 4.40
N SER A 296 11.35 -16.06 4.89
CA SER A 296 10.12 -16.41 4.15
C SER A 296 10.01 -15.64 2.83
N LEU A 297 10.43 -14.36 2.82
CA LEU A 297 10.50 -13.54 1.61
C LEU A 297 11.48 -14.12 0.60
N LYS A 298 12.69 -14.52 1.03
CA LYS A 298 13.71 -15.15 0.16
C LYS A 298 13.22 -16.45 -0.46
N VAL A 299 12.55 -17.30 0.33
CA VAL A 299 12.00 -18.57 -0.16
C VAL A 299 10.91 -18.28 -1.20
N PHE A 300 9.96 -17.40 -0.87
CA PHE A 300 8.86 -17.06 -1.75
C PHE A 300 9.34 -16.46 -3.08
N THR A 301 10.24 -15.47 -3.04
CA THR A 301 10.75 -14.84 -4.28
C THR A 301 11.50 -15.85 -5.14
N LYS A 302 12.34 -16.69 -4.54
CA LYS A 302 13.08 -17.73 -5.26
C LYS A 302 12.13 -18.71 -5.97
N GLU A 303 11.11 -19.21 -5.27
CA GLU A 303 10.11 -20.10 -5.86
C GLU A 303 9.39 -19.44 -7.04
N ARG A 304 8.96 -18.19 -6.87
CA ARG A 304 8.25 -17.47 -7.94
C ARG A 304 9.12 -17.20 -9.15
N TYR A 305 10.39 -16.81 -8.97
CA TYR A 305 11.30 -16.62 -10.11
C TYR A 305 11.61 -17.91 -10.86
N ILE A 306 11.69 -19.05 -10.17
CA ILE A 306 11.83 -20.36 -10.82
C ILE A 306 10.58 -20.67 -11.65
N CYS A 307 9.38 -20.43 -11.10
CA CYS A 307 8.13 -20.61 -11.84
C CYS A 307 8.08 -19.73 -13.09
N ASP A 308 8.42 -18.45 -12.99
CA ASP A 308 8.43 -17.53 -14.13
C ASP A 308 9.41 -18.01 -15.21
N THR A 309 10.63 -18.40 -14.83
CA THR A 309 11.66 -18.89 -15.76
C THR A 309 11.23 -20.16 -16.49
N ASN A 310 10.60 -21.10 -15.77
CA ASN A 310 10.10 -22.35 -16.36
C ASN A 310 8.92 -22.12 -17.32
N VAL A 311 8.10 -21.10 -17.08
CA VAL A 311 7.01 -20.72 -18.00
C VAL A 311 7.59 -20.15 -19.30
N TYR A 312 8.60 -19.28 -19.23
CA TYR A 312 9.28 -18.75 -20.43
C TYR A 312 9.91 -19.88 -21.27
N ASN A 313 10.65 -20.80 -20.64
CA ASN A 313 11.30 -21.89 -21.35
C ASN A 313 10.32 -22.88 -22.04
N ASN A 314 9.09 -22.99 -21.55
CA ASN A 314 8.06 -23.85 -22.13
C ASN A 314 7.15 -23.13 -23.15
N ALA A 315 7.24 -21.81 -23.28
CA ALA A 315 6.48 -21.03 -24.25
C ALA A 315 7.19 -20.88 -25.61
N ASP A 316 8.48 -21.22 -25.67
CA ASP A 316 9.33 -21.17 -26.87
C ASP A 316 9.38 -22.50 -27.65
N PHE A 317 8.43 -23.43 -27.41
CA PHE A 317 8.27 -24.70 -28.14
C PHE A 317 6.91 -24.83 -28.81
#